data_AF-A0A1Y4DXS1-F1
#
_entry.id   AF-A0A1Y4DXS1-F1
#
_cell.length_a   1.000
_cell.length_b   1.000
_cell.length_c   1.000
_cell.angle_alpha   90.00
_cell.angle_beta   90.00
_cell.angle_gamma   90.00
#
_symmetry.space_group_name_H-M   'P 1'
#
loop_
_entity.id
_entity.type
_entity.pdbx_description
1 polymer ?
#
loop_
_entity_poly.entity_id
_entity_poly.type
_entity_poly.pdbx_seq_one_letter_code
_entity_poly.pdbx_strand_id
1 'polypeptide(L)'
;MATNYAVAPGEFLQEWIEEEGRGITQSDLAERLGVSRKHVNQILGGKASISPELALRLEHVTGIPCRAWLAYEALYQEDRARIQEENSLSNHLSCVSSELASFLRRQGASKATLRDPQRVLIDFLDFTGFGSCGAFVEYSSKAMQCPSYAALRESGAYVDEALVAAWIAAGEKTETCQKSSDLHFDRQKLLDLLPHIKRRAKTSDSTMIDDISAMLETAGVIYQFVEPPKKFPLHGITRWLKNGVPIIQQTGRRKKDAYVIWTLFHELGHLLYDEEAATHIDCGSKPVAQQSLEEKRANGFAREMLFGDDLSPYRGITRSHQIKAIAEQHGHIVSVVVLELHRKRWLNYSWCNDLITDLDIPFASPAKP
;
A
#
# COMPACT_ATOMS: atom_id res chain seq x y z
N MET A 1 30.34 -5.40 -7.73
CA MET A 1 29.34 -5.35 -8.81
C MET A 1 29.01 -6.78 -9.15
N ALA A 2 27.73 -7.17 -9.14
CA ALA A 2 27.34 -8.48 -9.65
C ALA A 2 27.68 -8.54 -11.15
N THR A 3 28.16 -9.68 -11.62
CA THR A 3 28.55 -9.91 -13.02
C THR A 3 27.32 -9.91 -13.92
N ASN A 4 27.35 -9.27 -15.10
CA ASN A 4 26.19 -9.27 -16.03
C ASN A 4 26.15 -10.53 -16.92
N TYR A 5 26.57 -11.67 -16.39
CA TYR A 5 26.57 -12.95 -17.08
C TYR A 5 26.40 -14.08 -16.07
N ALA A 6 25.84 -15.20 -16.51
CA ALA A 6 25.70 -16.43 -15.74
C ALA A 6 26.53 -17.53 -16.40
N VAL A 7 27.43 -18.16 -15.66
CA VAL A 7 28.29 -19.24 -16.17
C VAL A 7 27.63 -20.58 -15.90
N ALA A 8 27.30 -21.33 -16.96
CA ALA A 8 26.64 -22.62 -16.80
C ALA A 8 27.62 -23.67 -16.24
N PRO A 9 27.20 -24.56 -15.32
CA PRO A 9 28.04 -25.68 -14.88
C PRO A 9 28.46 -26.60 -16.04
N GLY A 10 27.65 -26.61 -17.10
CA GLY A 10 27.94 -27.29 -18.35
C GLY A 10 29.19 -26.79 -19.07
N GLU A 11 29.57 -25.52 -18.92
CA GLU A 11 30.82 -24.99 -19.49
C GLU A 11 32.02 -25.62 -18.79
N PHE A 12 31.98 -25.69 -17.46
CA PHE A 12 33.01 -26.37 -16.69
C PHE A 12 33.05 -27.88 -16.96
N LEU A 13 31.89 -28.52 -17.18
CA LEU A 13 31.84 -29.92 -17.60
C LEU A 13 32.41 -30.12 -19.01
N GLN A 14 32.24 -29.15 -19.92
CA GLN A 14 32.83 -29.17 -21.26
C GLN A 14 34.37 -29.06 -21.17
N GLU A 15 34.88 -28.13 -20.36
CA GLU A 15 36.32 -28.02 -20.06
C GLU A 15 36.88 -29.33 -19.48
N TRP A 16 36.17 -29.93 -18.51
CA TRP A 16 36.57 -31.21 -17.94
C TRP A 16 36.63 -32.33 -19.01
N ILE A 17 35.66 -32.40 -19.92
CA ILE A 17 35.67 -33.39 -21.02
C ILE A 17 36.90 -33.20 -21.91
N GLU A 18 37.24 -31.96 -22.23
CA GLU A 18 38.34 -31.60 -23.14
C GLU A 18 39.72 -31.81 -22.52
N GLU A 19 39.90 -31.46 -21.24
CA GLU A 19 41.20 -31.44 -20.57
C GLU A 19 41.46 -32.70 -19.72
N GLU A 20 40.47 -33.12 -18.92
CA GLU A 20 40.64 -34.20 -17.93
C GLU A 20 39.94 -35.51 -18.32
N GLY A 21 39.03 -35.46 -19.30
CA GLY A 21 38.17 -36.56 -19.69
C GLY A 21 38.89 -37.77 -20.34
N ARG A 22 40.20 -37.67 -20.58
CA ARG A 22 41.04 -38.74 -21.17
C ARG A 22 40.45 -39.32 -22.47
N GLY A 23 39.86 -38.48 -23.30
CA GLY A 23 39.23 -38.87 -24.57
C GLY A 23 37.79 -39.39 -24.44
N ILE A 24 37.14 -39.22 -23.30
CA ILE A 24 35.71 -39.51 -23.14
C ILE A 24 34.89 -38.62 -24.10
N THR A 25 33.99 -39.21 -24.88
CA THR A 25 33.06 -38.43 -25.70
C THR A 25 31.82 -38.06 -24.89
N GLN A 26 31.03 -37.09 -25.36
CA GLN A 26 29.71 -36.78 -24.76
C GLN A 26 28.77 -38.01 -24.74
N SER A 27 28.91 -38.92 -25.70
CA SER A 27 28.14 -40.18 -25.74
C SER A 27 28.56 -41.12 -24.61
N ASP A 28 29.87 -41.27 -24.40
CA ASP A 28 30.42 -42.11 -23.34
C ASP A 28 30.07 -41.54 -21.95
N LEU A 29 30.13 -40.22 -21.80
CA LEU A 29 29.70 -39.55 -20.58
C LEU A 29 28.21 -39.81 -20.30
N ALA A 30 27.36 -39.72 -21.32
CA ALA A 30 25.92 -40.00 -21.18
C ALA A 30 25.67 -41.44 -20.71
N GLU A 31 26.37 -42.41 -21.29
CA GLU A 31 26.29 -43.82 -20.89
C GLU A 31 26.71 -44.02 -19.43
N ARG A 32 27.85 -43.43 -19.02
CA ARG A 32 28.34 -43.52 -17.63
C ARG A 32 27.43 -42.84 -16.61
N LEU A 33 26.79 -41.74 -16.99
CA LEU A 33 25.82 -41.04 -16.14
C LEU A 33 24.43 -41.69 -16.17
N GLY A 34 24.20 -42.68 -17.03
CA GLY A 34 22.89 -43.31 -17.19
C GLY A 34 21.80 -42.34 -17.66
N VAL A 35 22.14 -41.42 -18.58
CA VAL A 35 21.23 -40.44 -19.17
C VAL A 35 21.35 -40.44 -20.69
N SER A 36 20.43 -39.78 -21.39
CA SER A 36 20.54 -39.66 -22.85
C SER A 36 21.66 -38.68 -23.25
N ARG A 37 22.28 -38.90 -24.41
CA ARG A 37 23.23 -37.94 -25.00
C ARG A 37 22.62 -36.55 -25.18
N LYS A 38 21.31 -36.49 -25.50
CA LYS A 38 20.56 -35.23 -25.57
C LYS A 38 20.56 -34.48 -24.24
N HIS A 39 20.43 -35.19 -23.13
CA HIS A 39 20.44 -34.59 -21.79
C HIS A 39 21.82 -34.02 -21.44
N VAL A 40 22.91 -34.76 -21.72
CA VAL A 40 24.29 -34.24 -21.59
C VAL A 40 24.48 -32.98 -22.43
N ASN A 41 24.07 -32.99 -23.69
CA ASN A 41 24.15 -31.80 -24.55
C ASN A 41 23.37 -30.60 -23.97
N GLN A 42 22.19 -30.84 -23.39
CA GLN A 42 21.42 -29.79 -22.72
C GLN A 42 22.10 -29.24 -21.47
N ILE A 43 22.78 -30.08 -20.68
CA ILE A 43 23.58 -29.63 -19.52
C ILE A 43 24.74 -28.77 -19.98
N LEU A 44 25.52 -29.25 -20.96
CA LEU A 44 26.65 -28.52 -21.54
C LEU A 44 26.22 -27.16 -22.10
N GLY A 45 25.03 -27.09 -22.70
CA GLY A 45 24.44 -25.85 -23.20
C GLY A 45 23.68 -25.00 -22.15
N GLY A 46 23.75 -25.33 -20.86
CA GLY A 46 23.08 -24.60 -19.77
C GLY A 46 21.54 -24.65 -19.79
N LYS A 47 20.96 -25.57 -20.57
CA LYS A 47 19.50 -25.72 -20.75
C LYS A 47 18.88 -26.71 -19.77
N ALA A 48 19.63 -27.70 -19.31
CA ALA A 48 19.20 -28.66 -18.30
C ALA A 48 20.01 -28.43 -17.01
N SER A 49 19.33 -28.46 -15.88
CA SER A 49 19.94 -28.31 -14.56
C SER A 49 20.62 -29.61 -14.10
N ILE A 50 21.65 -29.47 -13.28
CA ILE A 50 22.25 -30.60 -12.58
C ILE A 50 21.44 -30.89 -11.30
N SER A 51 20.69 -31.99 -11.30
CA SER A 51 19.97 -32.44 -10.11
C SER A 51 20.93 -33.07 -9.07
N PRO A 52 20.54 -33.20 -7.79
CA PRO A 52 21.34 -33.89 -6.78
C PRO A 52 21.75 -35.32 -7.19
N GLU A 53 20.84 -36.07 -7.81
CA GLU A 53 21.11 -37.42 -8.29
C GLU A 53 22.16 -37.40 -9.41
N LEU A 54 22.07 -36.42 -10.32
CA LEU A 54 23.03 -36.29 -11.40
C LEU A 54 24.40 -35.81 -10.89
N ALA A 55 24.43 -34.91 -9.90
CA ALA A 55 25.65 -34.45 -9.25
C ALA A 55 26.42 -35.61 -8.57
N LEU A 56 25.71 -36.55 -7.93
CA LEU A 56 26.32 -37.77 -7.39
C LEU A 56 26.94 -38.66 -8.49
N ARG A 57 26.25 -38.81 -9.63
CA ARG A 57 26.78 -39.57 -10.76
C ARG A 57 27.99 -38.87 -11.40
N LEU A 58 27.94 -37.54 -11.53
CA LEU A 58 29.06 -36.73 -12.00
C LEU A 58 30.26 -36.90 -11.08
N GLU A 59 30.09 -36.90 -9.76
CA GLU A 59 31.19 -37.16 -8.82
C GLU A 59 31.88 -38.51 -9.07
N HIS A 60 31.11 -39.57 -9.34
CA HIS A 60 31.69 -40.87 -9.68
C HIS A 60 32.48 -40.87 -10.99
N VAL A 61 32.10 -40.04 -11.97
CA VAL A 61 32.74 -39.98 -13.29
C VAL A 61 33.93 -39.02 -13.32
N THR A 62 33.78 -37.84 -12.69
CA THR A 62 34.76 -36.74 -12.76
C THR A 62 35.68 -36.69 -11.55
N GLY A 63 35.31 -37.31 -10.43
CA GLY A 63 36.00 -37.17 -9.15
C GLY A 63 35.76 -35.83 -8.46
N ILE A 64 34.98 -34.93 -9.08
CA ILE A 64 34.64 -33.61 -8.54
C ILE A 64 33.46 -33.79 -7.57
N PRO A 65 33.57 -33.34 -6.31
CA PRO A 65 32.55 -33.61 -5.31
C PRO A 65 31.15 -33.16 -5.73
N CYS A 66 30.11 -33.94 -5.43
CA CYS A 66 28.70 -33.60 -5.71
C CYS A 66 28.32 -32.22 -5.17
N ARG A 67 28.81 -31.85 -3.98
CA ARG A 67 28.61 -30.52 -3.39
C ARG A 67 29.13 -29.37 -4.27
N ALA A 68 30.20 -29.59 -5.04
CA ALA A 68 30.76 -28.56 -5.92
C ALA A 68 29.86 -28.37 -7.14
N TRP A 69 29.39 -29.46 -7.76
CA TRP A 69 28.43 -29.40 -8.85
C TRP A 69 27.13 -28.70 -8.46
N LEU A 70 26.59 -29.00 -7.28
CA LEU A 70 25.41 -28.33 -6.76
C LEU A 70 25.64 -26.85 -6.46
N ALA A 71 26.83 -26.48 -5.96
CA ALA A 71 27.18 -25.08 -5.75
C ALA A 71 27.27 -24.31 -7.08
N TYR A 72 27.89 -24.89 -8.11
CA TYR A 72 27.94 -24.29 -9.45
C TYR A 72 26.55 -24.12 -10.05
N GLU A 73 25.69 -25.13 -9.93
CA GLU A 73 24.30 -25.05 -10.39
C GLU A 73 23.53 -23.96 -9.66
N ALA A 74 23.64 -23.88 -8.33
CA ALA A 74 22.97 -22.85 -7.54
C ALA A 74 23.39 -21.44 -7.95
N LEU A 75 24.69 -21.19 -8.09
CA LEU A 75 25.22 -19.90 -8.55
C LEU A 75 24.72 -19.54 -9.95
N TYR A 76 24.73 -20.49 -10.88
CA TYR A 76 24.21 -20.28 -12.23
C TYR A 76 22.73 -19.92 -12.24
N GLN A 77 21.90 -20.65 -11.48
CA GLN A 77 20.47 -20.38 -11.41
C GLN A 77 20.17 -19.04 -10.74
N GLU A 78 20.92 -18.69 -9.68
CA GLU A 78 20.83 -17.37 -9.03
C GLU A 78 21.16 -16.25 -10.02
N ASP A 79 22.28 -16.33 -10.75
CA ASP A 79 22.66 -15.31 -11.72
C ASP A 79 21.64 -15.20 -12.87
N ARG A 80 21.13 -16.32 -13.36
CA ARG A 80 20.06 -16.33 -14.37
C ARG A 80 18.79 -15.66 -13.88
N ALA A 81 18.35 -16.00 -12.67
CA ALA A 81 17.17 -15.42 -12.07
C ALA A 81 17.33 -13.91 -11.89
N ARG A 82 18.51 -13.46 -11.40
CA ARG A 82 18.83 -12.04 -11.27
C ARG A 82 18.82 -11.31 -12.61
N ILE A 83 19.50 -11.83 -13.64
CA ILE A 83 19.53 -11.21 -14.97
C ILE A 83 18.12 -11.14 -15.57
N GLN A 84 17.31 -12.19 -15.39
CA GLN A 84 15.92 -12.20 -15.85
C GLN A 84 15.07 -11.17 -15.11
N GLU A 85 15.23 -11.04 -13.79
CA GLU A 85 14.54 -10.04 -12.98
C GLU A 85 14.96 -8.62 -13.38
N GLU A 86 16.25 -8.35 -13.58
CA GLU A 86 16.75 -7.04 -14.03
C GLU A 86 16.13 -6.62 -15.38
N ASN A 87 16.01 -7.57 -16.31
CA ASN A 87 15.34 -7.35 -17.60
C ASN A 87 13.83 -7.10 -17.43
N SER A 88 13.17 -7.82 -16.51
CA SER A 88 11.75 -7.65 -16.18
C SER A 88 11.49 -6.25 -15.58
N LEU A 89 12.27 -5.86 -14.57
CA LEU A 89 12.19 -4.55 -13.91
C LEU A 89 12.34 -3.39 -14.89
N SER A 90 13.25 -3.53 -15.87
CA SER A 90 13.48 -2.53 -16.91
C SER A 90 12.21 -2.22 -17.72
N ASN A 91 11.30 -3.19 -17.89
CA ASN A 91 10.02 -2.99 -18.59
C ASN A 91 8.97 -2.26 -17.75
N HIS A 92 9.20 -2.11 -16.44
CA HIS A 92 8.24 -1.55 -15.49
C HIS A 92 8.67 -0.20 -14.89
N LEU A 93 9.77 0.39 -15.35
CA LEU A 93 10.30 1.65 -14.82
C LEU A 93 9.31 2.83 -14.95
N SER A 94 8.29 2.73 -15.80
CA SER A 94 7.23 3.75 -15.94
C SER A 94 6.40 3.96 -14.67
N CYS A 95 6.36 3.00 -13.75
CA CYS A 95 5.68 3.16 -12.45
C CYS A 95 6.51 3.95 -11.42
N VAL A 96 7.79 4.23 -11.71
CA VAL A 96 8.68 4.94 -10.80
C VAL A 96 8.57 6.45 -11.00
N SER A 97 7.77 7.10 -10.15
CA SER A 97 7.65 8.56 -10.15
C SER A 97 8.63 9.26 -9.20
N SER A 98 8.79 10.57 -9.38
CA SER A 98 9.61 11.40 -8.49
C SER A 98 9.03 11.47 -7.07
N GLU A 99 7.70 11.44 -6.99
CA GLU A 99 6.91 11.43 -5.78
C GLU A 99 7.08 10.11 -5.02
N LEU A 100 7.04 8.97 -5.71
CA LEU A 100 7.32 7.64 -5.13
C LEU A 100 8.72 7.55 -4.56
N ALA A 101 9.74 7.89 -5.36
CA ALA A 101 11.14 7.86 -4.91
C ALA A 101 11.34 8.74 -3.66
N SER A 102 10.73 9.93 -3.66
CA SER A 102 10.81 10.86 -2.52
C SER A 102 10.05 10.37 -1.29
N PHE A 103 8.92 9.70 -1.49
CA PHE A 103 8.14 9.10 -0.42
C PHE A 103 8.90 7.97 0.26
N LEU A 104 9.41 7.00 -0.50
CA LEU A 104 10.17 5.86 0.04
C LEU A 104 11.40 6.31 0.83
N ARG A 105 12.12 7.34 0.35
CA ARG A 105 13.24 7.92 1.12
C ARG A 105 12.79 8.53 2.45
N ARG A 106 11.65 9.23 2.47
CA ARG A 106 11.10 9.82 3.70
C ARG A 106 10.68 8.76 4.71
N GLN A 107 10.12 7.64 4.22
CA GLN A 107 9.77 6.49 5.03
C GLN A 107 11.00 5.66 5.49
N GLY A 108 12.21 6.01 5.05
CA GLY A 108 13.44 5.27 5.35
C GLY A 108 13.60 3.96 4.57
N ALA A 109 12.69 3.68 3.62
CA ALA A 109 12.65 2.44 2.85
C ALA A 109 13.65 2.41 1.68
N SER A 110 14.14 3.58 1.26
CA SER A 110 15.09 3.69 0.15
C SER A 110 16.12 4.77 0.41
N LYS A 111 17.31 4.61 -0.19
CA LYS A 111 18.30 5.69 -0.37
C LYS A 111 18.44 6.10 -1.84
N ALA A 112 17.79 5.36 -2.73
CA ALA A 112 17.90 5.57 -4.17
C ALA A 112 17.18 6.84 -4.61
N THR A 113 17.64 7.35 -5.76
CA THR A 113 17.05 8.50 -6.44
C THR A 113 16.71 8.08 -7.86
N LEU A 114 16.07 8.96 -8.63
CA LEU A 114 15.79 8.69 -10.05
C LEU A 114 17.06 8.56 -10.93
N ARG A 115 18.27 8.71 -10.37
CA ARG A 115 19.51 8.29 -11.03
C ARG A 115 19.63 6.77 -11.15
N ASP A 116 18.91 6.04 -10.30
CA ASP A 116 18.82 4.58 -10.30
C ASP A 116 17.35 4.16 -10.08
N PRO A 117 16.50 4.28 -11.12
CA PRO A 117 15.06 4.00 -11.01
C PRO A 117 14.78 2.52 -10.77
N GLN A 118 15.66 1.62 -11.23
CA GLN A 118 15.54 0.19 -10.98
C GLN A 118 15.70 -0.13 -9.50
N ARG A 119 16.66 0.51 -8.81
CA ARG A 119 16.78 0.37 -7.36
C ARG A 119 15.57 0.93 -6.61
N VAL A 120 15.00 2.06 -7.05
CA VAL A 120 13.76 2.58 -6.46
C VAL A 120 12.60 1.58 -6.60
N LEU A 121 12.51 0.90 -7.75
CA LEU A 121 11.49 -0.11 -7.99
C LEU A 121 11.67 -1.35 -7.10
N ILE A 122 12.90 -1.82 -6.91
CA ILE A 122 13.21 -2.91 -5.98
C ILE A 122 12.84 -2.50 -4.54
N ASP A 123 13.31 -1.34 -4.09
CA ASP A 123 13.00 -0.84 -2.74
C ASP A 123 11.47 -0.65 -2.55
N PHE A 124 10.72 -0.29 -3.61
CA PHE A 124 9.26 -0.25 -3.61
C PHE A 124 8.65 -1.64 -3.41
N LEU A 125 9.09 -2.65 -4.17
CA LEU A 125 8.61 -4.03 -4.05
C LEU A 125 8.90 -4.59 -2.65
N ASP A 126 10.10 -4.38 -2.13
CA ASP A 126 10.49 -4.78 -0.77
C ASP A 126 9.62 -4.07 0.28
N PHE A 127 9.40 -2.77 0.12
CA PHE A 127 8.59 -1.98 1.05
C PHE A 127 7.13 -2.41 1.03
N THR A 128 6.58 -2.74 -0.13
CA THR A 128 5.17 -3.15 -0.28
C THR A 128 4.94 -4.65 -0.06
N GLY A 129 6.00 -5.46 -0.12
CA GLY A 129 5.93 -6.91 -0.02
C GLY A 129 5.44 -7.62 -1.28
N PHE A 130 5.48 -6.97 -2.45
CA PHE A 130 5.18 -7.63 -3.73
C PHE A 130 6.41 -8.39 -4.22
N GLY A 131 6.24 -9.68 -4.56
CA GLY A 131 7.34 -10.52 -5.06
C GLY A 131 7.76 -10.22 -6.50
N SER A 132 7.01 -9.40 -7.24
CA SER A 132 7.36 -8.94 -8.59
C SER A 132 6.49 -7.76 -9.03
N CYS A 133 6.94 -7.04 -10.07
CA CYS A 133 6.12 -6.00 -10.70
C CYS A 133 4.81 -6.54 -11.29
N GLY A 134 4.84 -7.76 -11.86
CA GLY A 134 3.64 -8.40 -12.38
C GLY A 134 2.59 -8.65 -11.31
N ALA A 135 3.01 -9.12 -10.13
CA ALA A 135 2.12 -9.31 -8.99
C ALA A 135 1.52 -7.98 -8.50
N PHE A 136 2.32 -6.91 -8.47
CA PHE A 136 1.82 -5.56 -8.17
C PHE A 136 0.79 -5.09 -9.19
N VAL A 137 1.05 -5.23 -10.50
CA VAL A 137 0.12 -4.81 -11.55
C VAL A 137 -1.20 -5.59 -11.45
N GLU A 138 -1.14 -6.90 -11.22
CA GLU A 138 -2.34 -7.71 -11.03
C GLU A 138 -3.12 -7.29 -9.79
N TYR A 139 -2.43 -7.12 -8.65
CA TYR A 139 -3.04 -6.61 -7.42
C TYR A 139 -3.71 -5.25 -7.65
N SER A 140 -2.99 -4.31 -8.25
CA SER A 140 -3.48 -2.97 -8.57
C SER A 140 -4.73 -3.06 -9.43
N SER A 141 -4.71 -3.86 -10.49
CA SER A 141 -5.88 -4.05 -11.38
C SER A 141 -7.13 -4.59 -10.67
N LYS A 142 -6.97 -5.40 -9.62
CA LYS A 142 -8.08 -5.94 -8.81
C LYS A 142 -8.54 -4.96 -7.74
N ALA A 143 -7.61 -4.42 -6.96
CA ALA A 143 -7.91 -3.41 -5.94
C ALA A 143 -8.55 -2.14 -6.53
N MET A 144 -8.22 -1.82 -7.78
CA MET A 144 -8.75 -0.66 -8.52
C MET A 144 -10.10 -0.86 -9.19
N GLN A 145 -10.69 -2.06 -9.09
CA GLN A 145 -12.09 -2.27 -9.43
C GLN A 145 -13.03 -1.74 -8.34
N CYS A 146 -12.49 -1.22 -7.23
CA CYS A 146 -13.30 -0.53 -6.23
C CYS A 146 -13.97 0.71 -6.86
N PRO A 147 -15.28 0.89 -6.67
CA PRO A 147 -16.06 1.92 -7.36
C PRO A 147 -15.53 3.36 -7.19
N SER A 148 -15.00 3.68 -6.01
CA SER A 148 -14.43 4.99 -5.68
C SER A 148 -13.19 5.33 -6.52
N TYR A 149 -12.36 4.32 -6.79
CA TYR A 149 -11.15 4.44 -7.61
C TYR A 149 -11.47 4.43 -9.11
N ALA A 150 -12.39 3.56 -9.56
CA ALA A 150 -12.85 3.52 -10.95
C ALA A 150 -13.39 4.89 -11.41
N ALA A 151 -14.22 5.53 -10.59
CA ALA A 151 -14.77 6.84 -10.90
C ALA A 151 -13.70 7.96 -10.93
N LEU A 152 -12.50 7.78 -10.33
CA LEU A 152 -11.42 8.77 -10.44
C LEU A 152 -10.76 8.70 -11.81
N ARG A 153 -10.50 7.49 -12.30
CA ARG A 153 -9.98 7.28 -13.66
C ARG A 153 -10.94 7.87 -14.70
N GLU A 154 -12.24 7.68 -14.52
CA GLU A 154 -13.27 8.26 -15.40
C GLU A 154 -13.28 9.79 -15.38
N SER A 155 -12.91 10.41 -14.26
CA SER A 155 -12.80 11.88 -14.14
C SER A 155 -11.54 12.47 -14.81
N GLY A 156 -10.65 11.62 -15.34
CA GLY A 156 -9.39 12.03 -15.97
C GLY A 156 -8.29 12.42 -14.98
N ALA A 157 -8.48 12.19 -13.67
CA ALA A 157 -7.46 12.45 -12.67
C ALA A 157 -6.37 11.36 -12.73
N TYR A 158 -5.11 11.78 -12.93
CA TYR A 158 -3.98 10.87 -12.81
C TYR A 158 -3.82 10.41 -11.37
N VAL A 159 -3.76 9.10 -11.17
CA VAL A 159 -3.44 8.49 -9.88
C VAL A 159 -2.21 7.62 -10.04
N ASP A 160 -1.20 7.92 -9.25
CA ASP A 160 0.00 7.11 -9.14
C ASP A 160 -0.28 5.90 -8.24
N GLU A 161 -0.49 4.75 -8.89
CA GLU A 161 -0.88 3.49 -8.24
C GLU A 161 0.19 2.99 -7.28
N ALA A 162 1.46 3.11 -7.67
CA ALA A 162 2.59 2.71 -6.85
C ALA A 162 2.70 3.59 -5.61
N LEU A 163 2.42 4.89 -5.76
CA LEU A 163 2.40 5.83 -4.64
C LEU A 163 1.27 5.52 -3.63
N VAL A 164 0.09 5.14 -4.12
CA VAL A 164 -1.03 4.69 -3.26
C VAL A 164 -0.66 3.41 -2.52
N ALA A 165 -0.14 2.41 -3.23
CA ALA A 165 0.30 1.16 -2.63
C ALA A 165 1.39 1.37 -1.57
N ALA A 166 2.39 2.23 -1.85
CA ALA A 166 3.43 2.58 -0.89
C ALA A 166 2.85 3.27 0.35
N TRP A 167 1.91 4.20 0.19
CA TRP A 167 1.30 4.89 1.33
C TRP A 167 0.43 3.95 2.19
N ILE A 168 -0.28 3.00 1.57
CA ILE A 168 -1.01 1.94 2.28
C ILE A 168 -0.02 1.05 3.05
N ALA A 169 1.04 0.58 2.40
CA ALA A 169 2.07 -0.26 3.03
C ALA A 169 2.78 0.47 4.19
N ALA A 170 3.03 1.77 4.07
CA ALA A 170 3.59 2.57 5.17
C ALA A 170 2.70 2.52 6.42
N GLY A 171 1.38 2.51 6.23
CA GLY A 171 0.44 2.36 7.32
C GLY A 171 0.41 0.97 7.95
N GLU A 172 0.60 -0.11 7.17
CA GLU A 172 0.67 -1.48 7.72
C GLU A 172 1.91 -1.70 8.60
N LYS A 173 2.97 -0.94 8.32
CA LYS A 173 4.25 -1.04 9.02
C LYS A 173 4.33 -0.15 10.24
N THR A 174 3.28 0.59 10.61
CA THR A 174 3.28 1.38 11.85
C THR A 174 3.29 0.44 13.06
N GLU A 175 3.85 0.92 14.17
CA GLU A 175 3.89 0.16 15.42
C GLU A 175 2.49 -0.26 15.89
N THR A 176 1.50 0.63 15.75
CA THR A 176 0.09 0.36 16.09
C THR A 176 -0.47 -0.83 15.30
N CYS A 177 -0.18 -0.91 13.99
CA CYS A 177 -0.64 -2.02 13.17
C CYS A 177 0.09 -3.33 13.50
N GLN A 178 1.39 -3.27 13.79
CA GLN A 178 2.17 -4.44 14.15
C GLN A 178 1.73 -5.06 15.49
N LYS A 179 1.23 -4.25 16.42
CA LYS A 179 0.69 -4.69 17.72
C LYS A 179 -0.81 -5.00 17.70
N SER A 180 -1.42 -5.05 16.52
CA SER A 180 -2.88 -5.25 16.38
C SER A 180 -3.39 -6.66 16.73
N SER A 181 -2.50 -7.63 17.02
CA SER A 181 -2.89 -9.01 17.32
C SER A 181 -3.86 -9.14 18.49
N ASP A 182 -3.82 -8.17 19.42
CA ASP A 182 -4.61 -8.20 20.65
C ASP A 182 -5.96 -7.47 20.49
N LEU A 183 -6.22 -6.89 19.32
CA LEU A 183 -7.45 -6.16 19.04
C LEU A 183 -8.51 -7.07 18.42
N HIS A 184 -9.75 -6.92 18.87
CA HIS A 184 -10.92 -7.61 18.32
C HIS A 184 -12.00 -6.59 18.02
N PHE A 185 -12.44 -6.57 16.75
CA PHE A 185 -13.46 -5.64 16.32
C PHE A 185 -14.81 -5.97 16.96
N ASP A 186 -15.38 -4.99 17.64
CA ASP A 186 -16.74 -5.06 18.20
C ASP A 186 -17.60 -3.97 17.57
N ARG A 187 -18.41 -4.40 16.60
CA ARG A 187 -19.31 -3.52 15.85
C ARG A 187 -20.34 -2.82 16.75
N GLN A 188 -20.88 -3.50 17.76
CA GLN A 188 -21.89 -2.90 18.63
C GLN A 188 -21.24 -1.85 19.54
N LYS A 189 -20.08 -2.16 20.10
CA LYS A 189 -19.30 -1.21 20.87
C LYS A 189 -18.90 0.01 20.05
N LEU A 190 -18.54 -0.16 18.78
CA LEU A 190 -18.29 0.97 17.88
C LEU A 190 -19.53 1.86 17.75
N LEU A 191 -20.70 1.28 17.48
CA LEU A 191 -21.96 2.02 17.38
C LEU A 191 -22.26 2.80 18.67
N ASP A 192 -22.05 2.18 19.83
CA ASP A 192 -22.26 2.80 21.14
C ASP A 192 -21.27 3.95 21.41
N LEU A 193 -20.06 3.90 20.83
CA LEU A 193 -19.04 4.95 20.95
C LEU A 193 -19.26 6.15 20.03
N LEU A 194 -19.98 5.99 18.91
CA LEU A 194 -20.17 7.07 17.92
C LEU A 194 -20.66 8.41 18.51
N PRO A 195 -21.65 8.45 19.43
CA PRO A 195 -22.07 9.70 20.05
C PRO A 195 -20.98 10.35 20.92
N HIS A 196 -20.13 9.53 21.54
CA HIS A 196 -19.01 10.00 22.35
C HIS A 196 -17.88 10.54 21.47
N ILE A 197 -17.56 9.88 20.35
CA ILE A 197 -16.59 10.35 19.37
C ILE A 197 -17.03 11.70 18.80
N LYS A 198 -18.31 11.83 18.40
CA LYS A 198 -18.88 13.11 17.92
C LYS A 198 -18.73 14.20 18.97
N ARG A 199 -19.01 13.88 20.24
CA ARG A 199 -18.88 14.84 21.34
C ARG A 199 -17.44 15.27 21.53
N ARG A 200 -16.48 14.34 21.47
CA ARG A 200 -15.05 14.63 21.59
C ARG A 200 -14.55 15.52 20.46
N ALA A 201 -15.02 15.27 19.24
CA ALA A 201 -14.69 16.04 18.04
C ALA A 201 -15.25 17.48 18.04
N LYS A 202 -16.10 17.88 18.99
CA LYS A 202 -16.53 19.28 19.14
C LYS A 202 -15.41 20.20 19.63
N THR A 203 -14.40 19.66 20.30
CA THR A 203 -13.30 20.42 20.87
C THR A 203 -11.99 20.03 20.20
N SER A 204 -11.57 20.83 19.22
CA SER A 204 -10.37 20.59 18.39
C SER A 204 -9.10 21.08 19.07
N ASP A 205 -8.76 20.51 20.23
CA ASP A 205 -7.49 20.75 20.93
C ASP A 205 -6.41 19.74 20.50
N SER A 206 -5.22 19.84 21.10
CA SER A 206 -4.07 19.00 20.75
C SER A 206 -4.23 17.52 21.12
N THR A 207 -5.21 17.15 21.97
CA THR A 207 -5.42 15.75 22.39
C THR A 207 -6.59 15.08 21.67
N MET A 208 -7.35 15.82 20.84
CA MET A 208 -8.55 15.31 20.18
C MET A 208 -8.31 14.03 19.39
N ILE A 209 -7.22 13.99 18.62
CA ILE A 209 -6.90 12.84 17.78
C ILE A 209 -6.57 11.63 18.66
N ASP A 210 -5.69 11.79 19.64
CA ASP A 210 -5.27 10.70 20.52
C ASP A 210 -6.45 10.14 21.33
N ASP A 211 -7.31 11.02 21.84
CA ASP A 211 -8.51 10.61 22.58
C ASP A 211 -9.47 9.80 21.68
N ILE A 212 -9.71 10.25 20.44
CA ILE A 212 -10.55 9.53 19.48
C ILE A 212 -9.92 8.20 19.08
N SER A 213 -8.61 8.16 18.84
CA SER A 213 -7.88 6.93 18.54
C SER A 213 -8.00 5.92 19.67
N ALA A 214 -7.81 6.34 20.92
CA ALA A 214 -7.96 5.48 22.10
C ALA A 214 -9.40 4.96 22.23
N MET A 215 -10.41 5.79 21.97
CA MET A 215 -11.81 5.36 21.98
C MET A 215 -12.06 4.27 20.92
N LEU A 216 -11.61 4.49 19.68
CA LEU A 216 -11.75 3.55 18.58
C LEU A 216 -11.02 2.23 18.83
N GLU A 217 -9.84 2.29 19.44
CA GLU A 217 -9.06 1.11 19.82
C GLU A 217 -9.83 0.21 20.80
N THR A 218 -10.64 0.79 21.70
CA THR A 218 -11.48 -0.03 22.59
C THR A 218 -12.53 -0.86 21.86
N ALA A 219 -12.95 -0.46 20.66
CA ALA A 219 -13.83 -1.23 19.79
C ALA A 219 -13.06 -2.07 18.76
N GLY A 220 -11.74 -2.17 18.90
CA GLY A 220 -10.86 -2.90 17.99
C GLY A 220 -10.66 -2.22 16.64
N VAL A 221 -10.74 -0.88 16.57
CA VAL A 221 -10.51 -0.12 15.35
C VAL A 221 -9.22 0.69 15.47
N ILE A 222 -8.30 0.51 14.53
CA ILE A 222 -7.08 1.32 14.46
C ILE A 222 -7.39 2.61 13.71
N TYR A 223 -7.15 3.75 14.36
CA TYR A 223 -7.21 5.06 13.70
C TYR A 223 -5.83 5.71 13.71
N GLN A 224 -5.29 5.97 12.52
CA GLN A 224 -3.94 6.50 12.38
C GLN A 224 -3.80 7.49 11.23
N PHE A 225 -2.74 8.28 11.30
CA PHE A 225 -2.36 9.22 10.25
C PHE A 225 -1.01 8.82 9.65
N VAL A 226 -0.93 8.74 8.33
CA VAL A 226 0.34 8.53 7.63
C VAL A 226 0.55 9.73 6.73
N GLU A 227 1.70 10.39 6.87
CA GLU A 227 1.97 11.59 6.09
C GLU A 227 1.89 11.29 4.59
N PRO A 228 1.06 12.01 3.81
CA PRO A 228 0.85 11.71 2.42
C PRO A 228 2.07 12.15 1.60
N PRO A 229 2.35 11.45 0.51
CA PRO A 229 3.25 11.98 -0.50
C PRO A 229 2.70 13.25 -1.13
N LYS A 230 3.56 14.00 -1.83
CA LYS A 230 3.12 15.18 -2.57
C LYS A 230 2.11 14.76 -3.64
N LYS A 231 1.10 15.63 -3.88
CA LYS A 231 0.04 15.42 -4.88
C LYS A 231 -0.78 14.13 -4.68
N PHE A 232 -0.89 13.65 -3.44
CA PHE A 232 -1.68 12.46 -3.14
C PHE A 232 -3.20 12.74 -3.23
N PRO A 233 -3.98 11.91 -3.95
CA PRO A 233 -5.39 12.18 -4.19
C PRO A 233 -6.30 11.82 -3.03
N LEU A 234 -5.85 10.95 -2.12
CA LEU A 234 -6.69 10.41 -1.05
C LEU A 234 -6.82 11.35 0.14
N HIS A 235 -7.95 11.27 0.84
CA HIS A 235 -8.11 11.89 2.15
C HIS A 235 -7.97 10.87 3.28
N GLY A 236 -8.61 9.71 3.11
CA GLY A 236 -8.54 8.57 3.99
C GLY A 236 -8.78 7.26 3.23
N ILE A 237 -8.64 6.16 3.97
CA ILE A 237 -8.98 4.80 3.52
C ILE A 237 -9.40 3.98 4.73
N THR A 238 -10.39 3.13 4.52
CA THR A 238 -10.80 2.08 5.44
C THR A 238 -10.52 0.72 4.81
N ARG A 239 -9.88 -0.16 5.58
CA ARG A 239 -9.52 -1.51 5.14
C ARG A 239 -9.40 -2.46 6.32
N TRP A 240 -9.36 -3.74 6.03
CA TRP A 240 -9.24 -4.80 7.02
C TRP A 240 -7.85 -5.42 6.95
N LEU A 241 -7.20 -5.56 8.10
CA LEU A 241 -5.96 -6.32 8.24
C LEU A 241 -6.27 -7.83 8.15
N LYS A 242 -5.26 -8.65 7.84
CA LYS A 242 -5.41 -10.11 7.70
C LYS A 242 -5.93 -10.80 8.97
N ASN A 243 -5.74 -10.19 10.14
CA ASN A 243 -6.23 -10.66 11.43
C ASN A 243 -7.67 -10.21 11.73
N GLY A 244 -8.37 -9.55 10.79
CA GLY A 244 -9.74 -9.08 10.98
C GLY A 244 -9.86 -7.76 11.74
N VAL A 245 -8.76 -7.05 11.99
CA VAL A 245 -8.78 -5.73 12.63
C VAL A 245 -8.97 -4.64 11.56
N PRO A 246 -10.01 -3.80 11.65
CA PRO A 246 -10.20 -2.67 10.76
C PRO A 246 -9.22 -1.54 11.08
N ILE A 247 -8.75 -0.89 10.02
CA ILE A 247 -7.89 0.27 10.09
C ILE A 247 -8.47 1.41 9.25
N ILE A 248 -8.57 2.57 9.88
CA ILE A 248 -8.84 3.86 9.25
C ILE A 248 -7.53 4.63 9.20
N GLN A 249 -7.03 4.86 7.99
CA GLN A 249 -5.78 5.58 7.75
C GLN A 249 -6.07 6.89 7.03
N GLN A 250 -5.66 8.01 7.62
CA GLN A 250 -5.86 9.34 7.05
C GLN A 250 -4.56 10.03 6.66
N THR A 251 -4.67 10.92 5.68
CA THR A 251 -3.55 11.74 5.21
C THR A 251 -3.30 12.98 6.06
N GLY A 252 -4.32 13.52 6.73
CA GLY A 252 -4.20 14.81 7.43
C GLY A 252 -3.73 15.98 6.54
N ARG A 253 -3.82 15.88 5.20
CA ARG A 253 -3.17 16.79 4.22
C ARG A 253 -3.48 18.27 4.43
N ARG A 254 -4.66 18.61 4.97
CA ARG A 254 -5.07 19.99 5.23
C ARG A 254 -4.74 20.46 6.65
N LYS A 255 -4.41 19.55 7.58
CA LYS A 255 -4.20 19.83 9.01
C LYS A 255 -5.31 20.70 9.62
N LYS A 256 -6.54 20.54 9.14
CA LYS A 256 -7.70 21.31 9.56
C LYS A 256 -8.73 20.36 10.15
N ASP A 257 -9.23 20.69 11.33
CA ASP A 257 -10.16 19.87 12.09
C ASP A 257 -11.41 19.47 11.31
N ALA A 258 -12.02 20.41 10.58
CA ALA A 258 -13.21 20.15 9.77
C ALA A 258 -13.03 18.99 8.79
N TYR A 259 -11.84 18.89 8.17
CA TYR A 259 -11.55 17.86 7.17
C TYR A 259 -11.21 16.52 7.81
N VAL A 260 -10.45 16.54 8.90
CA VAL A 260 -10.11 15.33 9.68
C VAL A 260 -11.38 14.67 10.21
N ILE A 261 -12.25 15.47 10.83
CA ILE A 261 -13.51 14.99 11.41
C ILE A 261 -14.46 14.50 10.31
N TRP A 262 -14.63 15.27 9.23
CA TRP A 262 -15.47 14.83 8.10
C TRP A 262 -14.99 13.48 7.54
N THR A 263 -13.70 13.36 7.24
CA THR A 263 -13.14 12.12 6.70
C THR A 263 -13.30 10.99 7.73
N LEU A 264 -13.12 11.22 9.03
CA LEU A 264 -13.29 10.16 10.03
C LEU A 264 -14.70 9.58 10.00
N PHE A 265 -15.73 10.41 10.02
CA PHE A 265 -17.11 9.93 9.99
C PHE A 265 -17.48 9.28 8.66
N HIS A 266 -16.89 9.73 7.55
CA HIS A 266 -17.03 9.08 6.25
C HIS A 266 -16.43 7.67 6.26
N GLU A 267 -15.19 7.52 6.74
CA GLU A 267 -14.50 6.23 6.87
C GLU A 267 -15.22 5.28 7.85
N LEU A 268 -15.77 5.80 8.95
CA LEU A 268 -16.62 5.02 9.86
C LEU A 268 -17.90 4.52 9.17
N GLY A 269 -18.43 5.27 8.19
CA GLY A 269 -19.54 4.84 7.36
C GLY A 269 -19.18 3.64 6.49
N HIS A 270 -18.01 3.67 5.84
CA HIS A 270 -17.49 2.53 5.10
C HIS A 270 -17.31 1.31 6.01
N LEU A 271 -16.66 1.50 7.16
CA LEU A 271 -16.43 0.42 8.13
C LEU A 271 -17.72 -0.29 8.59
N LEU A 272 -18.79 0.48 8.83
CA LEU A 272 -20.02 -0.05 9.43
C LEU A 272 -20.96 -0.73 8.43
N TYR A 273 -20.88 -0.37 7.15
CA TYR A 273 -21.93 -0.70 6.19
C TYR A 273 -21.45 -1.29 4.88
N ASP A 274 -20.17 -1.30 4.60
CA ASP A 274 -19.65 -1.98 3.42
C ASP A 274 -19.19 -3.40 3.80
N GLU A 275 -19.16 -4.30 2.81
CA GLU A 275 -18.79 -5.70 3.05
C GLU A 275 -17.31 -5.80 3.50
N GLU A 276 -17.02 -6.65 4.50
CA GLU A 276 -15.75 -6.76 5.23
C GLU A 276 -14.50 -7.09 4.37
N ALA A 277 -14.64 -7.23 3.05
CA ALA A 277 -13.59 -7.69 2.16
C ALA A 277 -13.02 -6.63 1.19
N ALA A 278 -13.64 -5.45 1.06
CA ALA A 278 -13.17 -4.43 0.12
C ALA A 278 -12.25 -3.39 0.78
N THR A 279 -11.14 -3.08 0.12
CA THR A 279 -10.27 -1.95 0.46
C THR A 279 -10.93 -0.67 -0.09
N HIS A 280 -11.53 0.16 0.76
CA HIS A 280 -12.32 1.31 0.33
C HIS A 280 -11.49 2.60 0.27
N ILE A 281 -11.33 3.18 -0.91
CA ILE A 281 -10.42 4.31 -1.15
C ILE A 281 -11.23 5.62 -1.34
N ASP A 282 -11.23 6.55 -0.36
CA ASP A 282 -11.88 7.87 -0.52
C ASP A 282 -10.99 8.86 -1.30
N CYS A 283 -11.58 9.39 -2.38
CA CYS A 283 -10.95 10.35 -3.27
C CYS A 283 -11.79 11.62 -3.49
N GLY A 284 -12.36 12.18 -2.43
CA GLY A 284 -12.95 13.51 -2.46
C GLY A 284 -14.23 13.64 -3.29
N SER A 285 -14.88 14.80 -3.15
CA SER A 285 -16.25 15.02 -3.60
C SER A 285 -16.39 15.06 -5.13
N LYS A 286 -16.94 13.98 -5.70
CA LYS A 286 -17.44 13.88 -7.09
C LYS A 286 -18.90 14.35 -7.23
N PRO A 287 -19.38 14.64 -8.45
CA PRO A 287 -20.80 14.84 -8.71
C PRO A 287 -21.63 13.59 -8.36
N VAL A 288 -22.81 13.79 -7.75
CA VAL A 288 -23.72 12.74 -7.23
C VAL A 288 -24.10 11.67 -8.27
N ALA A 289 -24.08 12.02 -9.56
CA ALA A 289 -24.43 11.12 -10.66
C ALA A 289 -23.40 9.99 -10.92
N GLN A 290 -22.17 10.12 -10.42
CA GLN A 290 -21.06 9.16 -10.64
C GLN A 290 -20.57 8.50 -9.34
N GLN A 291 -21.29 8.68 -8.22
CA GLN A 291 -20.93 8.06 -6.94
C GLN A 291 -21.54 6.66 -6.83
N SER A 292 -20.72 5.70 -6.38
CA SER A 292 -21.17 4.34 -6.04
C SER A 292 -22.19 4.35 -4.91
N LEU A 293 -22.89 3.22 -4.73
CA LEU A 293 -23.85 3.08 -3.63
C LEU A 293 -23.16 3.16 -2.26
N GLU A 294 -21.97 2.57 -2.13
CA GLU A 294 -21.10 2.61 -0.95
C GLU A 294 -20.72 4.06 -0.61
N GLU A 295 -20.20 4.83 -1.57
CA GLU A 295 -19.85 6.24 -1.39
C GLU A 295 -21.04 7.11 -0.97
N LYS A 296 -22.22 6.86 -1.56
CA LYS A 296 -23.46 7.57 -1.16
C LYS A 296 -23.84 7.22 0.27
N ARG A 297 -23.68 5.96 0.69
CA ARG A 297 -23.98 5.49 2.03
C ARG A 297 -23.02 6.07 3.06
N ALA A 298 -21.71 6.03 2.82
CA ALA A 298 -20.71 6.63 3.69
C ALA A 298 -20.89 8.15 3.85
N ASN A 299 -21.14 8.86 2.74
CA ASN A 299 -21.47 10.29 2.78
C ASN A 299 -22.79 10.58 3.51
N GLY A 300 -23.80 9.73 3.34
CA GLY A 300 -25.08 9.81 4.05
C GLY A 300 -24.89 9.66 5.56
N PHE A 301 -24.20 8.60 5.97
CA PHE A 301 -23.88 8.32 7.36
C PHE A 301 -23.10 9.47 8.00
N ALA A 302 -22.05 9.98 7.34
CA ALA A 302 -21.30 11.11 7.87
C ALA A 302 -22.17 12.35 8.08
N ARG A 303 -23.06 12.67 7.13
CA ARG A 303 -23.99 13.81 7.25
C ARG A 303 -24.97 13.63 8.40
N GLU A 304 -25.60 12.46 8.48
CA GLU A 304 -26.56 12.14 9.54
C GLU A 304 -25.89 12.22 10.91
N MET A 305 -24.70 11.62 11.06
CA MET A 305 -23.95 11.68 12.31
C MET A 305 -23.51 13.10 12.66
N LEU A 306 -23.03 13.90 11.72
CA LEU A 306 -22.45 15.22 12.01
C LEU A 306 -23.52 16.32 12.15
N PHE A 307 -24.59 16.26 11.36
CA PHE A 307 -25.59 17.32 11.21
C PHE A 307 -27.03 16.90 11.53
N GLY A 308 -27.33 15.59 11.65
CA GLY A 308 -28.71 15.12 11.70
C GLY A 308 -29.49 15.52 10.45
N ASP A 309 -30.72 15.98 10.64
CA ASP A 309 -31.69 16.11 9.54
C ASP A 309 -31.72 17.48 8.85
N ASP A 310 -31.20 18.56 9.46
CA ASP A 310 -31.40 19.89 8.91
C ASP A 310 -30.26 20.91 9.09
N LEU A 311 -29.79 21.44 7.95
CA LEU A 311 -28.86 22.57 7.86
C LEU A 311 -29.54 23.88 7.40
N SER A 312 -30.85 23.86 7.15
CA SER A 312 -31.62 25.05 6.76
C SER A 312 -31.45 26.26 7.68
N PRO A 313 -31.24 26.11 9.03
CA PRO A 313 -31.01 27.26 9.91
C PRO A 313 -29.78 28.09 9.54
N TYR A 314 -28.81 27.51 8.82
CA TYR A 314 -27.60 28.22 8.39
C TYR A 314 -27.77 28.96 7.06
N ARG A 315 -28.92 28.84 6.39
CA ARG A 315 -29.11 29.43 5.05
C ARG A 315 -29.08 30.95 5.12
N GLY A 316 -28.20 31.56 4.33
CA GLY A 316 -28.01 33.01 4.31
C GLY A 316 -27.19 33.57 5.49
N ILE A 317 -26.69 32.71 6.37
CA ILE A 317 -25.79 33.11 7.46
C ILE A 317 -24.36 33.27 6.91
N THR A 318 -23.74 34.38 7.29
CA THR A 318 -22.45 34.80 6.71
C THR A 318 -21.43 35.22 7.75
N ARG A 319 -21.83 35.32 9.03
CA ARG A 319 -20.98 35.81 10.13
C ARG A 319 -20.65 34.68 11.11
N SER A 320 -19.40 34.64 11.55
CA SER A 320 -18.87 33.55 12.37
C SER A 320 -19.61 33.36 13.70
N HIS A 321 -19.99 34.43 14.38
CA HIS A 321 -20.74 34.36 15.65
C HIS A 321 -22.14 33.75 15.49
N GLN A 322 -22.81 33.98 14.35
CA GLN A 322 -24.13 33.41 14.06
C GLN A 322 -24.01 31.91 13.80
N ILE A 323 -23.00 31.49 13.02
CA ILE A 323 -22.73 30.06 12.78
C ILE A 323 -22.45 29.35 14.10
N LYS A 324 -21.62 29.94 14.97
CA LYS A 324 -21.34 29.41 16.32
C LYS A 324 -22.61 29.23 17.15
N ALA A 325 -23.43 30.28 17.28
CA ALA A 325 -24.66 30.23 18.08
C ALA A 325 -25.64 29.14 17.60
N ILE A 326 -25.85 29.02 16.29
CA ILE A 326 -26.74 28.00 15.72
C ILE A 326 -26.12 26.60 15.93
N ALA A 327 -24.81 26.44 15.73
CA ALA A 327 -24.13 25.17 15.97
C ALA A 327 -24.20 24.72 17.43
N GLU A 328 -24.08 25.63 18.39
CA GLU A 328 -24.29 25.32 19.81
C GLU A 328 -25.71 24.85 20.10
N GLN A 329 -26.72 25.56 19.58
CA GLN A 329 -28.14 25.21 19.76
C GLN A 329 -28.49 23.83 19.22
N HIS A 330 -27.94 23.45 18.06
CA HIS A 330 -28.19 22.15 17.42
C HIS A 330 -27.17 21.07 17.79
N GLY A 331 -26.15 21.42 18.59
CA GLY A 331 -25.07 20.50 18.94
C GLY A 331 -24.22 20.04 17.75
N HIS A 332 -24.06 20.87 16.73
CA HIS A 332 -23.20 20.63 15.57
C HIS A 332 -21.73 20.96 15.87
N ILE A 333 -20.82 20.37 15.09
CA ILE A 333 -19.39 20.70 15.13
C ILE A 333 -19.17 21.92 14.21
N VAL A 334 -18.81 23.06 14.80
CA VAL A 334 -18.77 24.36 14.12
C VAL A 334 -17.91 24.34 12.85
N SER A 335 -16.69 23.81 12.94
CA SER A 335 -15.73 23.77 11.82
C SER A 335 -16.25 22.92 10.65
N VAL A 336 -16.89 21.79 10.97
CA VAL A 336 -17.49 20.87 9.99
C VAL A 336 -18.73 21.49 9.32
N VAL A 337 -19.51 22.29 10.05
CA VAL A 337 -20.61 23.08 9.47
C VAL A 337 -20.07 24.06 8.42
N VAL A 338 -19.02 24.83 8.75
CA VAL A 338 -18.42 25.77 7.78
C VAL A 338 -17.97 25.04 6.51
N LEU A 339 -17.31 23.89 6.66
CA LEU A 339 -16.91 23.04 5.53
C LEU A 339 -18.10 22.63 4.64
N GLU A 340 -19.21 22.20 5.24
CA GLU A 340 -20.38 21.78 4.47
C GLU A 340 -21.10 22.97 3.80
N LEU A 341 -21.14 24.14 4.46
CA LEU A 341 -21.69 25.36 3.87
C LEU A 341 -20.86 25.84 2.66
N HIS A 342 -19.52 25.74 2.73
CA HIS A 342 -18.64 26.00 1.59
C HIS A 342 -18.90 25.01 0.44
N ARG A 343 -19.02 23.72 0.73
CA ARG A 343 -19.31 22.67 -0.26
C ARG A 343 -20.65 22.88 -0.95
N LYS A 344 -21.70 23.22 -0.19
CA LYS A 344 -23.04 23.55 -0.70
C LYS A 344 -23.11 24.91 -1.41
N ARG A 345 -22.03 25.69 -1.40
CA ARG A 345 -21.97 27.08 -1.91
C ARG A 345 -22.97 28.02 -1.23
N TRP A 346 -23.34 27.73 0.02
CA TRP A 346 -24.18 28.59 0.85
C TRP A 346 -23.36 29.66 1.56
N LEU A 347 -22.06 29.42 1.71
CA LEU A 347 -21.09 30.34 2.27
C LEU A 347 -19.88 30.45 1.32
N ASN A 348 -19.36 31.66 1.13
CA ASN A 348 -18.16 31.88 0.31
C ASN A 348 -16.92 31.25 0.99
N TYR A 349 -16.05 30.60 0.21
CA TYR A 349 -14.82 29.94 0.71
C TYR A 349 -13.85 30.88 1.46
N SER A 350 -13.94 32.19 1.26
CA SER A 350 -13.13 33.19 1.99
C SER A 350 -13.70 33.54 3.38
N TRP A 351 -14.94 33.15 3.70
CA TRP A 351 -15.65 33.55 4.91
C TRP A 351 -15.63 32.47 5.99
N CYS A 352 -15.63 32.94 7.24
CA CYS A 352 -15.70 32.13 8.47
C CYS A 352 -14.61 31.06 8.63
N ASN A 353 -13.46 31.21 7.94
CA ASN A 353 -12.31 30.33 8.10
C ASN A 353 -11.66 30.44 9.49
N ASP A 354 -11.96 31.50 10.25
CA ASP A 354 -11.59 31.66 11.67
C ASP A 354 -12.23 30.61 12.58
N LEU A 355 -13.24 29.88 12.09
CA LEU A 355 -13.90 28.79 12.79
C LEU A 355 -13.31 27.41 12.51
N ILE A 356 -12.29 27.32 11.64
CA ILE A 356 -11.62 26.07 11.28
C ILE A 356 -10.21 26.08 11.90
N THR A 357 -9.98 25.15 12.81
CA THR A 357 -8.76 25.09 13.62
C THR A 357 -7.67 24.29 12.93
N ASP A 358 -6.43 24.78 13.01
CA ASP A 358 -5.25 23.99 12.65
C ASP A 358 -4.99 22.91 13.69
N LEU A 359 -4.79 21.68 13.24
CA LEU A 359 -4.44 20.54 14.08
C LEU A 359 -2.96 20.21 13.93
N ASP A 360 -2.34 19.85 15.04
CA ASP A 360 -1.11 19.07 15.00
C ASP A 360 -1.48 17.60 14.77
N ILE A 361 -1.01 17.03 13.67
CA ILE A 361 -1.38 15.67 13.26
C ILE A 361 -0.30 14.71 13.77
N PRO A 362 -0.64 13.72 14.62
CA PRO A 362 0.30 12.72 15.09
C PRO A 362 0.57 11.70 13.97
N PHE A 363 1.44 12.07 13.03
CA PHE A 363 1.81 11.18 11.92
C PHE A 363 2.58 9.97 12.44
N ALA A 364 1.98 8.79 12.26
CA ALA A 364 2.65 7.53 12.44
C ALA A 364 3.68 7.32 11.32
N SER A 365 4.84 6.80 11.71
CA SER A 365 5.88 6.37 10.78
C SER A 365 6.00 4.85 10.82
N PRO A 366 6.44 4.20 9.73
CA PRO A 366 6.82 2.79 9.77
C PRO A 366 7.81 2.55 10.91
N ALA A 367 7.62 1.45 11.65
CA ALA A 367 8.59 1.00 12.62
C ALA A 367 9.94 0.83 11.91
N LYS A 368 11.00 1.38 12.51
CA LYS A 368 12.35 1.17 11.98
C LYS A 368 12.66 -0.32 12.10
N PRO A 369 13.18 -0.96 11.03
CA PRO A 369 13.56 -2.36 11.07
C PRO A 369 14.66 -2.65 12.09
#